data_AF-A0A1F7ZTJ9-F1
#
_entry.id   AF-A0A1F7ZTJ9-F1
#
_cell.length_a   1.000
_cell.length_b   1.000
_cell.length_c   1.000
_cell.angle_alpha   90.00
_cell.angle_beta   90.00
_cell.angle_gamma   90.00
#
_symmetry.space_group_name_H-M   'P 1'
#
loop_
_entity.id
_entity.type
_entity.pdbx_description
1 polymer ?
#
loop_
_entity_poly.entity_id
_entity_poly.type
_entity_poly.pdbx_seq_one_letter_code
_entity_poly.pdbx_strand_id
1 'polypeptide(L)'
;MPRSVPPASPSEVESGDPLQGSLTGLSLTDARETGTVERKPSGFNPFAPSSATDTGSVDELTRDVIPQQLARLQQPREFVLRATDDLYIQGQQFKEKWKVSENSFLNWKALLSGWREFPAILLLNPSPFDDLVFHRMVDKSPTLSWLEETLGKVELQLEDVIIIDTFPMLRDTLRDDILSQLGPAGRDELVRESFALTRASLALIRPRVLISCQCSTRPDNERWGLFKDDELVQQLCSSVLRAQSRRVRELDVDGHRMSVVQGMHPQYVVQYEPALEGILVELFTQVFRPFGEWQSRRVAMKQALGDAGVVLLGLLGLLQRQIRIYGHLFKQGGGELEGPVAAGHVEELGKQLAEWRE
;
A
#
# COMPACT_ATOMS: atom_id res chain seq x y z
N MET A 1 38.19 -33.15 1.19
CA MET A 1 38.60 -32.77 -0.18
C MET A 1 37.85 -31.53 -0.60
N PRO A 2 38.39 -30.31 -0.35
CA PRO A 2 37.84 -29.08 -0.89
C PRO A 2 38.54 -28.75 -2.23
N ARG A 3 37.78 -28.40 -3.27
CA ARG A 3 38.34 -27.91 -4.54
C ARG A 3 38.33 -26.39 -4.55
N SER A 4 39.53 -25.83 -4.44
CA SER A 4 39.88 -24.44 -4.68
C SER A 4 39.77 -24.10 -6.16
N VAL A 5 39.24 -22.91 -6.47
CA VAL A 5 39.31 -22.26 -7.79
C VAL A 5 40.41 -21.19 -7.74
N PRO A 6 41.30 -21.10 -8.74
CA PRO A 6 42.38 -20.11 -8.75
C PRO A 6 41.95 -18.76 -9.38
N PRO A 7 42.66 -17.65 -9.08
CA PRO A 7 42.34 -16.32 -9.57
C PRO A 7 43.01 -15.99 -10.91
N ALA A 8 42.44 -14.98 -11.55
CA ALA A 8 42.81 -14.40 -12.84
C ALA A 8 44.18 -13.71 -12.85
N SER A 9 44.71 -13.52 -14.06
CA SER A 9 45.89 -12.73 -14.38
C SER A 9 45.87 -12.30 -15.86
N PRO A 10 46.62 -11.26 -16.25
CA PRO A 10 46.08 -10.06 -16.90
C PRO A 10 46.59 -9.84 -18.33
N SER A 11 46.05 -8.84 -19.02
CA SER A 11 46.64 -8.32 -20.26
C SER A 11 46.41 -6.80 -20.36
N GLU A 12 47.43 -6.09 -19.90
CA GLU A 12 48.10 -4.90 -20.44
C GLU A 12 47.49 -4.17 -21.66
N VAL A 13 47.49 -2.83 -21.64
CA VAL A 13 48.49 -1.93 -22.30
C VAL A 13 47.89 -0.52 -22.46
N GLU A 14 48.65 0.47 -22.01
CA GLU A 14 48.45 1.92 -22.12
C GLU A 14 48.60 2.49 -23.55
N SER A 15 48.08 3.71 -23.73
CA SER A 15 48.78 4.88 -24.33
C SER A 15 48.19 5.49 -25.60
N GLY A 16 47.90 6.80 -25.54
CA GLY A 16 48.00 7.71 -26.69
C GLY A 16 46.80 8.63 -26.97
N ASP A 17 46.75 9.80 -26.34
CA ASP A 17 45.97 11.02 -26.71
C ASP A 17 46.57 11.71 -27.98
N PRO A 18 46.05 12.83 -28.53
CA PRO A 18 44.70 13.42 -28.58
C PRO A 18 44.32 13.89 -30.02
N LEU A 19 43.07 14.31 -30.33
CA LEU A 19 42.78 15.24 -31.46
C LEU A 19 41.38 15.88 -31.39
N GLN A 20 41.34 17.11 -30.87
CA GLN A 20 40.72 18.32 -31.44
C GLN A 20 39.62 18.17 -32.52
N GLY A 21 38.41 18.66 -32.23
CA GLY A 21 37.33 18.83 -33.22
C GLY A 21 36.14 19.62 -32.68
N SER A 22 36.23 20.95 -32.78
CA SER A 22 35.15 21.92 -32.56
C SER A 22 34.00 21.73 -33.56
N LEU A 23 32.75 22.02 -33.16
CA LEU A 23 31.76 22.74 -33.98
C LEU A 23 30.59 23.24 -33.09
N THR A 24 30.78 24.43 -32.53
CA THR A 24 29.70 25.37 -32.21
C THR A 24 28.99 25.81 -33.48
N GLY A 25 27.66 25.88 -33.45
CA GLY A 25 26.92 26.76 -34.37
C GLY A 25 25.54 26.26 -34.78
N LEU A 26 24.52 26.56 -33.99
CA LEU A 26 23.19 26.90 -34.52
C LEU A 26 22.61 28.06 -33.68
N SER A 27 23.09 29.26 -34.02
CA SER A 27 22.43 30.53 -33.74
C SER A 27 21.43 30.76 -34.87
N LEU A 28 20.14 30.88 -34.55
CA LEU A 28 19.12 31.37 -35.47
C LEU A 28 18.47 32.60 -34.84
N THR A 29 19.03 33.76 -35.18
CA THR A 29 18.31 35.02 -35.21
C THR A 29 18.08 35.37 -36.67
N ASP A 30 16.83 35.47 -37.08
CA ASP A 30 16.43 36.56 -37.96
C ASP A 30 14.98 36.96 -37.67
N ALA A 31 14.75 38.27 -37.70
CA ALA A 31 13.59 38.96 -37.18
C ALA A 31 12.82 39.69 -38.30
N ARG A 32 11.56 40.01 -37.97
CA ARG A 32 10.57 40.87 -38.66
C ARG A 32 9.67 40.09 -39.63
N GLU A 33 8.35 40.14 -39.54
CA GLU A 33 7.49 41.30 -39.27
C GLU A 33 6.37 41.07 -38.25
N THR A 34 6.05 42.19 -37.61
CA THR A 34 5.11 42.49 -36.53
C THR A 34 3.64 42.21 -36.84
N GLY A 35 3.05 41.35 -36.03
CA GLY A 35 1.62 41.33 -35.70
C GLY A 35 1.50 41.21 -34.19
N THR A 36 1.37 42.34 -33.50
CA THR A 36 1.31 42.44 -32.04
C THR A 36 -0.01 41.85 -31.54
N VAL A 37 -0.04 40.55 -31.26
CA VAL A 37 -1.02 39.97 -30.34
C VAL A 37 -0.33 39.91 -28.99
N GLU A 38 -0.74 40.80 -28.07
CA GLU A 38 -0.42 40.66 -26.66
C GLU A 38 -0.89 39.28 -26.18
N ARG A 39 0.00 38.29 -26.21
CA ARG A 39 -0.12 37.13 -25.32
C ARG A 39 0.13 37.65 -23.92
N LYS A 40 -0.95 38.07 -23.26
CA LYS A 40 -1.01 38.08 -21.80
C LYS A 40 -0.44 36.73 -21.34
N PRO A 41 0.55 36.69 -20.43
CA PRO A 41 0.85 35.44 -19.75
C PRO A 41 -0.42 35.10 -18.98
N SER A 42 -1.18 34.11 -19.46
CA SER A 42 -2.32 33.57 -18.72
C SER A 42 -1.74 32.96 -17.45
N GLY A 43 -1.70 33.76 -16.39
CA GLY A 43 -1.24 33.41 -15.05
C GLY A 43 -2.18 32.42 -14.40
N PHE A 44 -2.26 31.21 -14.95
CA PHE A 44 -2.99 30.11 -14.36
C PHE A 44 -2.03 29.32 -13.49
N ASN A 45 -2.12 29.59 -12.19
CA ASN A 45 -1.36 28.90 -11.19
C ASN A 45 -1.91 27.46 -11.01
N PRO A 46 -1.10 26.40 -11.19
CA PRO A 46 -1.48 25.02 -10.89
C PRO A 46 -1.89 24.75 -9.42
N PHE A 47 -1.76 25.75 -8.54
CA PHE A 47 -1.95 25.68 -7.09
C PHE A 47 -3.26 26.33 -6.58
N ALA A 48 -4.21 26.69 -7.45
CA ALA A 48 -5.47 27.29 -7.00
C ALA A 48 -6.39 26.25 -6.32
N PRO A 49 -6.85 26.49 -5.07
CA PRO A 49 -7.69 25.54 -4.34
C PRO A 49 -9.09 25.42 -4.96
N SER A 50 -9.54 24.19 -5.24
CA SER A 50 -10.95 23.91 -5.51
C SER A 50 -11.79 24.20 -4.27
N SER A 51 -12.97 24.79 -4.41
CA SER A 51 -13.79 25.42 -3.36
C SER A 51 -14.41 24.49 -2.31
N ALA A 52 -13.92 23.26 -2.14
CA ALA A 52 -14.37 22.38 -1.05
C ALA A 52 -13.67 22.78 0.26
N THR A 53 -14.47 23.06 1.30
CA THR A 53 -14.03 23.38 2.65
C THR A 53 -13.21 22.23 3.22
N ASP A 54 -11.91 22.43 3.40
CA ASP A 54 -11.04 21.50 4.09
C ASP A 54 -11.38 21.56 5.59
N THR A 55 -11.77 20.42 6.17
CA THR A 55 -12.42 20.36 7.50
C THR A 55 -11.47 19.99 8.64
N GLY A 56 -10.21 19.65 8.35
CA GLY A 56 -9.22 19.34 9.40
C GLY A 56 -7.77 19.27 8.93
N SER A 57 -6.93 18.78 9.84
CA SER A 57 -5.47 18.59 9.65
C SER A 57 -5.03 17.16 9.93
N VAL A 58 -3.86 16.77 9.41
CA VAL A 58 -3.25 15.47 9.73
C VAL A 58 -2.96 15.35 11.23
N ASP A 59 -2.61 16.45 11.89
CA ASP A 59 -2.33 16.46 13.34
C ASP A 59 -3.60 16.13 14.17
N GLU A 60 -4.75 16.67 13.80
CA GLU A 60 -6.05 16.30 14.40
C GLU A 60 -6.43 14.85 14.10
N LEU A 61 -6.25 14.41 12.85
CA LEU A 61 -6.55 13.04 12.45
C LEU A 61 -5.73 12.02 13.27
N THR A 62 -4.44 12.27 13.44
CA THR A 62 -3.50 11.38 14.14
C THR A 62 -3.65 11.42 15.67
N ARG A 63 -4.09 12.55 16.23
CA ARG A 63 -4.35 12.69 17.67
C ARG A 63 -5.71 12.15 18.08
N ASP A 64 -6.75 12.39 17.28
CA ASP A 64 -8.13 12.22 17.73
C ASP A 64 -8.84 11.03 17.06
N VAL A 65 -8.64 10.83 15.75
CA VAL A 65 -9.39 9.82 14.97
C VAL A 65 -8.70 8.46 14.97
N ILE A 66 -7.42 8.42 14.59
CA ILE A 66 -6.64 7.17 14.45
C ILE A 66 -6.55 6.40 15.79
N PRO A 67 -6.25 7.03 16.95
CA PRO A 67 -6.16 6.30 18.20
C PRO A 67 -7.49 5.67 18.62
N GLN A 68 -8.62 6.35 18.39
CA GLN A 68 -9.94 5.80 18.67
C GLN A 68 -10.27 4.59 17.78
N GLN A 69 -9.84 4.62 16.52
CA GLN A 69 -9.98 3.51 15.59
C GLN A 69 -9.16 2.30 16.06
N LEU A 70 -7.89 2.50 16.39
CA LEU A 70 -7.00 1.43 16.85
C LEU A 70 -7.42 0.83 18.20
N ALA A 71 -7.93 1.66 19.13
CA ALA A 71 -8.41 1.20 20.43
C ALA A 71 -9.61 0.24 20.31
N ARG A 72 -10.44 0.40 19.28
CA ARG A 72 -11.59 -0.47 19.01
C ARG A 72 -11.21 -1.73 18.21
N LEU A 73 -9.99 -1.79 17.68
CA LEU A 73 -9.58 -2.88 16.80
C LEU A 73 -9.16 -4.10 17.62
N GLN A 74 -10.00 -5.14 17.65
CA GLN A 74 -9.65 -6.42 18.30
C GLN A 74 -8.86 -7.35 17.39
N GLN A 75 -9.08 -7.35 16.09
CA GLN A 75 -8.31 -8.07 15.08
C GLN A 75 -8.50 -7.35 13.75
N PRO A 76 -7.45 -7.14 12.94
CA PRO A 76 -7.63 -6.50 11.64
C PRO A 76 -8.29 -7.51 10.70
N ARG A 77 -9.17 -7.04 9.82
CA ARG A 77 -9.82 -7.87 8.81
C ARG A 77 -9.10 -7.67 7.51
N GLU A 78 -8.55 -8.77 7.00
CA GLU A 78 -7.99 -8.79 5.67
C GLU A 78 -9.10 -8.63 4.64
N PHE A 79 -8.91 -7.71 3.71
CA PHE A 79 -9.70 -7.62 2.51
C PHE A 79 -9.00 -8.37 1.39
N VAL A 80 -9.73 -9.26 0.74
CA VAL A 80 -9.30 -9.96 -0.47
C VAL A 80 -10.49 -9.95 -1.41
N LEU A 81 -10.27 -9.47 -2.64
CA LEU A 81 -11.33 -9.44 -3.66
C LEU A 81 -11.65 -10.86 -4.16
N ARG A 82 -12.82 -11.37 -3.79
CA ARG A 82 -13.27 -12.74 -4.08
C ARG A 82 -13.98 -12.81 -5.43
N ALA A 83 -13.95 -13.99 -6.05
CA ALA A 83 -14.60 -14.21 -7.34
C ALA A 83 -16.13 -14.04 -7.30
N THR A 84 -16.73 -14.09 -6.10
CA THR A 84 -18.16 -13.91 -5.85
C THR A 84 -18.55 -12.44 -5.67
N ASP A 85 -17.60 -11.53 -5.51
CA ASP A 85 -17.90 -10.12 -5.27
C ASP A 85 -18.30 -9.44 -6.59
N ASP A 86 -19.33 -8.60 -6.58
CA ASP A 86 -19.78 -7.87 -7.77
C ASP A 86 -18.64 -7.05 -8.40
N LEU A 87 -17.76 -6.48 -7.56
CA LEU A 87 -16.58 -5.76 -8.02
C LEU A 87 -15.63 -6.64 -8.85
N TYR A 88 -15.45 -7.91 -8.47
CA TYR A 88 -14.64 -8.85 -9.25
C TYR A 88 -15.27 -9.12 -10.62
N ILE A 89 -16.58 -9.32 -10.66
CA ILE A 89 -17.33 -9.57 -11.90
C ILE A 89 -17.24 -8.34 -12.82
N GLN A 90 -17.44 -7.14 -12.28
CA GLN A 90 -17.29 -5.88 -13.02
C GLN A 90 -15.85 -5.70 -13.54
N GLY A 91 -14.84 -6.03 -12.74
CA GLY A 91 -13.45 -5.98 -13.16
C GLY A 91 -13.13 -6.95 -14.31
N GLN A 92 -13.68 -8.17 -14.28
CA GLN A 92 -13.54 -9.12 -15.39
C GLN A 92 -14.23 -8.61 -16.66
N GLN A 93 -15.44 -8.07 -16.55
CA GLN A 93 -16.16 -7.49 -17.69
C GLN A 93 -15.38 -6.31 -18.31
N PHE A 94 -14.82 -5.43 -17.48
CA PHE A 94 -13.96 -4.34 -17.93
C PHE A 94 -12.74 -4.87 -18.68
N LYS A 95 -12.06 -5.87 -18.10
CA LYS A 95 -10.88 -6.49 -18.69
C LYS A 95 -11.19 -7.11 -20.05
N GLU A 96 -12.28 -7.87 -20.17
CA GLU A 96 -12.71 -8.50 -21.43
C GLU A 96 -13.06 -7.46 -22.49
N LYS A 97 -13.85 -6.44 -22.13
CA LYS A 97 -14.28 -5.38 -23.04
C LYS A 97 -13.10 -4.59 -23.61
N TRP A 98 -12.18 -4.17 -22.74
CA TRP A 98 -11.07 -3.29 -23.10
C TRP A 98 -9.75 -4.02 -23.38
N LYS A 99 -9.78 -5.36 -23.43
CA LYS A 99 -8.63 -6.24 -23.69
C LYS A 99 -7.45 -5.96 -22.76
N VAL A 100 -7.75 -5.72 -21.48
CA VAL A 100 -6.74 -5.56 -20.43
C VAL A 100 -6.01 -6.89 -20.22
N SER A 101 -4.70 -6.83 -19.94
CA SER A 101 -3.91 -8.04 -19.71
C SER A 101 -4.35 -8.79 -18.44
N GLU A 102 -4.16 -10.11 -18.41
CA GLU A 102 -4.41 -10.90 -17.19
C GLU A 102 -3.61 -10.37 -16.00
N ASN A 103 -2.33 -10.04 -16.20
CA ASN A 103 -1.47 -9.55 -15.15
C ASN A 103 -1.97 -8.21 -14.58
N SER A 104 -2.43 -7.29 -15.43
CA SER A 104 -3.02 -6.01 -14.99
C SER A 104 -4.26 -6.22 -14.11
N PHE A 105 -5.11 -7.17 -14.47
CA PHE A 105 -6.26 -7.54 -13.65
C PHE A 105 -5.83 -8.16 -12.30
N LEU A 106 -4.85 -9.07 -12.31
CA LEU A 106 -4.32 -9.69 -11.09
C LEU A 106 -3.60 -8.69 -10.19
N ASN A 107 -2.85 -7.74 -10.76
CA ASN A 107 -2.18 -6.67 -10.04
C ASN A 107 -3.18 -5.72 -9.40
N TRP A 108 -4.22 -5.31 -10.13
CA TRP A 108 -5.34 -4.54 -9.57
C TRP A 108 -5.96 -5.25 -8.36
N LYS A 109 -6.22 -6.57 -8.45
CA LYS A 109 -6.71 -7.36 -7.31
C LYS A 109 -5.74 -7.39 -6.13
N ALA A 110 -4.45 -7.57 -6.40
CA ALA A 110 -3.42 -7.63 -5.38
C ALA A 110 -3.31 -6.28 -4.64
N LEU A 111 -3.28 -5.17 -5.37
CA LEU A 111 -3.26 -3.81 -4.82
C LEU A 111 -4.51 -3.51 -3.98
N LEU A 112 -5.68 -4.03 -4.37
CA LEU A 112 -6.90 -3.87 -3.57
C LEU A 112 -6.91 -4.68 -2.26
N SER A 113 -5.96 -5.61 -2.07
CA SER A 113 -5.91 -6.44 -0.87
C SER A 113 -5.13 -5.76 0.25
N GLY A 114 -5.45 -6.11 1.50
CA GLY A 114 -4.78 -5.53 2.69
C GLY A 114 -5.72 -5.38 3.87
N TRP A 115 -5.30 -4.68 4.93
CA TRP A 115 -6.12 -4.53 6.14
C TRP A 115 -7.18 -3.45 5.97
N ARG A 116 -8.46 -3.82 6.11
CA ARG A 116 -9.60 -2.90 5.94
C ARG A 116 -9.56 -1.70 6.89
N GLU A 117 -9.03 -1.92 8.08
CA GLU A 117 -8.94 -0.90 9.12
C GLU A 117 -7.67 -0.07 9.02
N PHE A 118 -6.80 -0.30 8.04
CA PHE A 118 -5.63 0.55 7.84
C PHE A 118 -5.97 1.69 6.87
N PRO A 119 -5.19 2.79 6.87
CA PRO A 119 -5.35 3.83 5.86
C PRO A 119 -5.13 3.23 4.47
N ALA A 120 -6.01 3.55 3.52
CA ALA A 120 -5.82 3.19 2.13
C ALA A 120 -5.03 4.30 1.39
N ILE A 121 -4.46 3.98 0.24
CA ILE A 121 -3.76 4.94 -0.63
C ILE A 121 -4.52 5.03 -1.94
N LEU A 122 -4.82 6.25 -2.40
CA LEU A 122 -5.39 6.49 -3.72
C LEU A 122 -4.30 7.02 -4.66
N LEU A 123 -3.97 6.23 -5.67
CA LEU A 123 -3.11 6.61 -6.79
C LEU A 123 -3.95 7.05 -8.00
N LEU A 124 -3.28 7.55 -9.04
CA LEU A 124 -3.97 8.03 -10.23
C LEU A 124 -4.40 6.87 -11.13
N ASN A 125 -3.42 6.10 -11.61
CA ASN A 125 -3.61 5.03 -12.58
C ASN A 125 -2.44 4.05 -12.50
N PRO A 126 -2.57 2.83 -13.06
CA PRO A 126 -1.54 1.82 -12.97
C PRO A 126 -0.20 2.23 -13.56
N SER A 127 0.86 1.63 -13.03
CA SER A 127 2.22 1.72 -13.56
C SER A 127 2.28 1.34 -15.05
N PRO A 128 3.19 1.93 -15.85
CA PRO A 128 3.48 1.43 -17.20
C PRO A 128 3.84 -0.07 -17.23
N PHE A 129 4.35 -0.61 -16.12
CA PHE A 129 4.77 -2.00 -15.93
C PHE A 129 3.67 -2.92 -15.37
N ASP A 130 2.41 -2.47 -15.35
CA ASP A 130 1.28 -3.22 -14.79
C ASP A 130 0.90 -4.50 -15.57
N ASP A 131 1.51 -4.74 -16.73
CA ASP A 131 1.43 -6.01 -17.45
C ASP A 131 2.44 -7.06 -16.97
N LEU A 132 3.35 -6.69 -16.07
CA LEU A 132 4.28 -7.64 -15.44
C LEU A 132 3.62 -8.33 -14.25
N VAL A 133 4.20 -9.46 -13.83
CA VAL A 133 3.83 -10.10 -12.56
C VAL A 133 4.13 -9.18 -11.38
N PHE A 134 3.30 -9.26 -10.33
CA PHE A 134 3.25 -8.29 -9.22
C PHE A 134 4.62 -7.85 -8.68
N HIS A 135 5.49 -8.79 -8.27
CA HIS A 135 6.81 -8.44 -7.73
C HIS A 135 7.67 -7.63 -8.72
N ARG A 136 7.62 -7.98 -10.02
CA ARG A 136 8.35 -7.23 -11.07
C ARG A 136 7.72 -5.86 -11.34
N MET A 137 6.40 -5.75 -11.21
CA MET A 137 5.72 -4.46 -11.30
C MET A 137 6.17 -3.54 -10.16
N VAL A 138 6.22 -4.06 -8.92
CA VAL A 138 6.67 -3.31 -7.73
C VAL A 138 8.13 -2.87 -7.91
N ASP A 139 9.04 -3.81 -8.21
CA ASP A 139 10.47 -3.53 -8.42
C ASP A 139 10.73 -2.42 -9.46
N LYS A 140 9.94 -2.39 -10.54
CA LYS A 140 10.15 -1.47 -11.65
C LYS A 140 9.36 -0.17 -11.53
N SER A 141 8.30 -0.14 -10.72
CA SER A 141 7.47 1.04 -10.53
C SER A 141 8.11 1.97 -9.51
N PRO A 142 8.58 3.17 -9.90
CA PRO A 142 9.14 4.13 -8.93
C PRO A 142 8.14 4.47 -7.82
N THR A 143 6.85 4.47 -8.14
CA THR A 143 5.79 4.75 -7.16
C THR A 143 5.62 3.60 -6.17
N LEU A 144 5.52 2.37 -6.64
CA LEU A 144 5.27 1.22 -5.74
C LEU A 144 6.52 0.87 -4.92
N SER A 145 7.71 0.94 -5.53
CA SER A 145 8.97 0.74 -4.80
C SER A 145 9.17 1.82 -3.72
N TRP A 146 8.84 3.08 -4.02
CA TRP A 146 8.87 4.15 -3.01
C TRP A 146 7.86 3.91 -1.87
N LEU A 147 6.66 3.44 -2.19
CA LEU A 147 5.65 3.09 -1.20
C LEU A 147 6.12 1.93 -0.31
N GLU A 148 6.66 0.87 -0.90
CA GLU A 148 7.21 -0.28 -0.17
C GLU A 148 8.32 0.15 0.79
N GLU A 149 9.27 0.95 0.35
CA GLU A 149 10.34 1.46 1.21
C GLU A 149 9.80 2.35 2.34
N THR A 150 8.85 3.22 2.02
CA THR A 150 8.28 4.18 2.99
C THR A 150 7.41 3.50 4.03
N LEU A 151 6.59 2.51 3.64
CA LEU A 151 5.81 1.68 4.56
C LEU A 151 6.72 0.80 5.42
N GLY A 152 7.80 0.27 4.85
CA GLY A 152 8.80 -0.52 5.59
C GLY A 152 9.43 0.24 6.76
N LYS A 153 9.60 1.57 6.64
CA LYS A 153 10.10 2.45 7.73
C LYS A 153 9.16 2.51 8.94
N VAL A 154 7.90 2.11 8.78
CA VAL A 154 6.90 2.02 9.85
C VAL A 154 6.43 0.58 10.08
N GLU A 155 7.25 -0.42 9.72
CA GLU A 155 6.99 -1.84 9.96
C GLU A 155 5.72 -2.37 9.28
N LEU A 156 5.34 -1.76 8.16
CA LEU A 156 4.26 -2.23 7.28
C LEU A 156 4.82 -2.73 5.96
N GLN A 157 4.18 -3.74 5.39
CA GLN A 157 4.44 -4.22 4.04
C GLN A 157 3.46 -3.58 3.06
N LEU A 158 3.77 -3.66 1.76
CA LEU A 158 2.88 -3.14 0.73
C LEU A 158 1.54 -3.89 0.74
N GLU A 159 1.58 -5.19 1.00
CA GLU A 159 0.43 -6.10 1.10
C GLU A 159 -0.46 -5.84 2.33
N ASP A 160 0.05 -5.13 3.34
CA ASP A 160 -0.74 -4.73 4.51
C ASP A 160 -1.71 -3.57 4.18
N VAL A 161 -1.48 -2.85 3.07
CA VAL A 161 -2.14 -1.59 2.75
C VAL A 161 -2.90 -1.68 1.44
N ILE A 162 -4.18 -1.32 1.49
CA ILE A 162 -5.03 -1.25 0.30
C ILE A 162 -4.62 -0.05 -0.55
N ILE A 163 -4.26 -0.30 -1.81
CA ILE A 163 -3.95 0.70 -2.83
C ILE A 163 -5.06 0.68 -3.88
N ILE A 164 -5.67 1.83 -4.09
CA ILE A 164 -6.75 2.04 -5.05
C ILE A 164 -6.21 2.98 -6.13
N ASP A 165 -6.42 2.67 -7.40
CA ASP A 165 -6.24 3.64 -8.47
C ASP A 165 -7.52 4.42 -8.71
N THR A 166 -7.39 5.68 -9.11
CA THR A 166 -8.53 6.48 -9.60
C THR A 166 -9.04 5.94 -10.94
N PHE A 167 -8.14 5.44 -11.78
CA PHE A 167 -8.47 4.77 -13.03
C PHE A 167 -7.80 3.39 -13.07
N PRO A 168 -8.33 2.39 -12.33
CA PRO A 168 -7.75 1.05 -12.26
C PRO A 168 -7.74 0.39 -13.63
N MET A 169 -6.70 -0.40 -13.88
CA MET A 169 -6.46 -1.10 -15.15
C MET A 169 -6.36 -0.20 -16.41
N LEU A 170 -6.36 1.13 -16.24
CA LEU A 170 -6.26 2.10 -17.33
C LEU A 170 -4.85 2.69 -17.41
N ARG A 171 -3.97 2.02 -18.16
CA ARG A 171 -2.66 2.56 -18.52
C ARG A 171 -2.79 3.70 -19.53
N ASP A 172 -1.80 4.59 -19.54
CA ASP A 172 -1.70 5.66 -20.53
C ASP A 172 -1.72 5.14 -21.97
N THR A 173 -1.00 4.05 -22.24
CA THR A 173 -0.97 3.42 -23.57
C THR A 173 -2.33 2.90 -24.01
N LEU A 174 -3.07 2.24 -23.13
CA LEU A 174 -4.43 1.77 -23.41
C LEU A 174 -5.36 2.94 -23.73
N ARG A 175 -5.29 4.02 -22.94
CA ARG A 175 -6.06 5.23 -23.21
C ARG A 175 -5.73 5.78 -24.60
N ASP A 176 -4.45 5.93 -24.92
CA ASP A 176 -4.00 6.55 -26.17
C ASP A 176 -4.33 5.68 -27.40
N ASP A 177 -4.25 4.36 -27.25
CA ASP A 177 -4.68 3.39 -28.26
C ASP A 177 -6.18 3.49 -28.54
N ILE A 178 -7.00 3.54 -27.49
CA ILE A 178 -8.46 3.66 -27.62
C ILE A 178 -8.85 5.03 -28.19
N LEU A 179 -8.19 6.11 -27.78
CA LEU A 179 -8.39 7.43 -28.38
C LEU A 179 -8.09 7.41 -29.88
N SER A 180 -7.02 6.72 -30.28
CA SER A 180 -6.62 6.62 -31.69
C SER A 180 -7.57 5.74 -32.51
N GLN A 181 -8.11 4.67 -31.93
CA GLN A 181 -8.96 3.68 -32.63
C GLN A 181 -10.44 4.06 -32.64
N LEU A 182 -10.96 4.58 -31.53
CA LEU A 182 -12.39 4.82 -31.29
C LEU A 182 -12.74 6.31 -31.08
N GLY A 183 -11.73 7.18 -31.08
CA GLY A 183 -11.91 8.62 -30.89
C GLY A 183 -12.24 9.02 -29.44
N PRO A 184 -12.56 10.31 -29.21
CA PRO A 184 -12.79 10.85 -27.87
C PRO A 184 -13.92 10.15 -27.10
N ALA A 185 -14.99 9.75 -27.79
CA ALA A 185 -16.14 9.08 -27.17
C ALA A 185 -15.76 7.70 -26.60
N GLY A 186 -14.96 6.91 -27.33
CA GLY A 186 -14.47 5.62 -26.83
C GLY A 186 -13.52 5.78 -25.64
N ARG A 187 -12.65 6.79 -25.67
CA ARG A 187 -11.81 7.15 -24.51
C ARG A 187 -12.67 7.53 -23.30
N ASP A 188 -13.68 8.37 -23.48
CA ASP A 188 -14.55 8.80 -22.37
C ASP A 188 -15.34 7.64 -21.77
N GLU A 189 -15.80 6.71 -22.60
CA GLU A 189 -16.43 5.48 -22.14
C GLU A 189 -15.48 4.63 -21.29
N LEU A 190 -14.26 4.39 -21.78
CA LEU A 190 -13.21 3.64 -21.09
C LEU A 190 -12.89 4.27 -19.72
N VAL A 191 -12.67 5.58 -19.68
CA VAL A 191 -12.28 6.26 -18.44
C VAL A 191 -13.44 6.26 -17.44
N ARG A 192 -14.68 6.49 -17.89
CA ARG A 192 -15.88 6.42 -17.04
C ARG A 192 -16.08 5.03 -16.44
N GLU A 193 -15.88 3.97 -17.23
CA GLU A 193 -16.00 2.59 -16.74
C GLU A 193 -14.88 2.22 -15.78
N SER A 194 -13.65 2.68 -16.03
CA SER A 194 -12.54 2.51 -15.11
C SER A 194 -12.82 3.19 -13.77
N PHE A 195 -13.30 4.44 -13.78
CA PHE A 195 -13.66 5.16 -12.56
C PHE A 195 -14.85 4.53 -11.81
N ALA A 196 -15.78 3.89 -12.53
CA ALA A 196 -16.87 3.15 -11.90
C ALA A 196 -16.35 2.00 -11.02
N LEU A 197 -15.23 1.37 -11.40
CA LEU A 197 -14.57 0.37 -10.56
C LEU A 197 -13.98 0.98 -9.29
N THR A 198 -13.44 2.20 -9.34
CA THR A 198 -12.97 2.94 -8.15
C THR A 198 -14.12 3.25 -7.20
N ARG A 199 -15.26 3.72 -7.73
CA ARG A 199 -16.48 3.95 -6.94
C ARG A 199 -16.92 2.66 -6.23
N ALA A 200 -17.03 1.57 -6.99
CA ALA A 200 -17.41 0.27 -6.44
C ALA A 200 -16.38 -0.26 -5.41
N SER A 201 -15.09 0.00 -5.61
CA SER A 201 -14.02 -0.33 -4.65
C SER A 201 -14.20 0.42 -3.34
N LEU A 202 -14.43 1.74 -3.39
CA LEU A 202 -14.65 2.57 -2.21
C LEU A 202 -15.92 2.15 -1.45
N ALA A 203 -17.01 1.86 -2.17
CA ALA A 203 -18.27 1.41 -1.59
C ALA A 203 -18.14 0.04 -0.89
N LEU A 204 -17.32 -0.87 -1.44
CA LEU A 204 -17.11 -2.20 -0.89
C LEU A 204 -16.13 -2.20 0.30
N ILE A 205 -14.98 -1.53 0.15
CA ILE A 205 -13.91 -1.52 1.15
C ILE A 205 -14.30 -0.63 2.34
N ARG A 206 -14.88 0.55 2.05
CA ARG A 206 -15.25 1.60 3.02
C ARG A 206 -14.07 2.04 3.90
N PRO A 207 -12.95 2.50 3.31
CA PRO A 207 -11.79 2.93 4.09
C PRO A 207 -12.15 4.14 4.95
N ARG A 208 -11.67 4.18 6.19
CA ARG A 208 -11.91 5.33 7.10
C ARG A 208 -10.94 6.47 6.85
N VAL A 209 -9.72 6.13 6.47
CA VAL A 209 -8.67 7.08 6.12
C VAL A 209 -8.15 6.72 4.74
N LEU A 210 -7.99 7.72 3.87
CA LEU A 210 -7.46 7.57 2.52
C LEU A 210 -6.41 8.66 2.29
N ILE A 211 -5.19 8.28 1.91
CA ILE A 211 -4.20 9.25 1.43
C ILE A 211 -4.36 9.40 -0.08
N SER A 212 -4.81 10.58 -0.54
CA SER A 212 -4.94 10.86 -1.96
C SER A 212 -3.65 11.39 -2.55
N CYS A 213 -3.05 10.58 -3.43
CA CYS A 213 -1.81 10.89 -4.15
C CYS A 213 -2.04 11.12 -5.64
N GLN A 214 -3.29 11.41 -6.05
CA GLN A 214 -3.61 11.66 -7.45
C GLN A 214 -3.53 13.15 -7.83
N CYS A 215 -2.34 13.59 -8.26
CA CYS A 215 -2.05 14.99 -8.57
C CYS A 215 -2.58 15.49 -9.94
N SER A 216 -3.15 14.62 -10.78
CA SER A 216 -3.37 14.93 -12.22
C SER A 216 -4.82 14.92 -12.70
N THR A 217 -5.82 14.85 -11.82
CA THR A 217 -7.24 14.90 -12.20
C THR A 217 -7.84 16.29 -11.99
N ARG A 218 -7.24 17.34 -12.57
CA ARG A 218 -8.00 18.60 -12.62
C ARG A 218 -9.29 18.37 -13.40
N PRO A 219 -10.41 19.02 -13.01
CA PRO A 219 -11.65 19.00 -13.78
C PRO A 219 -11.44 19.40 -15.25
N ASP A 220 -10.39 20.17 -15.52
CA ASP A 220 -10.04 20.72 -16.83
C ASP A 220 -9.00 19.88 -17.58
N ASN A 221 -8.50 18.79 -16.98
CA ASN A 221 -7.50 17.94 -17.62
C ASN A 221 -8.17 16.97 -18.60
N GLU A 222 -8.24 17.37 -19.87
CA GLU A 222 -8.81 16.57 -20.96
C GLU A 222 -8.16 15.19 -21.12
N ARG A 223 -6.97 14.98 -20.55
CA ARG A 223 -6.25 13.70 -20.57
C ARG A 223 -7.07 12.56 -19.98
N TRP A 224 -7.89 12.82 -18.98
CA TRP A 224 -8.70 11.79 -18.31
C TRP A 224 -10.19 11.94 -18.65
N GLY A 225 -10.53 12.59 -19.76
CA GLY A 225 -11.93 12.87 -20.09
C GLY A 225 -12.53 13.99 -19.23
N LEU A 226 -13.78 14.35 -19.53
CA LEU A 226 -14.47 15.47 -18.88
C LEU A 226 -15.21 14.98 -17.62
N PHE A 227 -14.56 15.10 -16.46
CA PHE A 227 -15.19 14.86 -15.15
C PHE A 227 -15.64 16.15 -14.44
N LYS A 228 -15.94 17.20 -15.21
CA LYS A 228 -16.32 18.50 -14.65
C LYS A 228 -17.56 18.46 -13.77
N ASP A 229 -18.43 17.47 -13.98
CA ASP A 229 -19.67 17.32 -13.23
C ASP A 229 -19.62 16.17 -12.21
N ASP A 230 -18.50 15.45 -12.11
CA ASP A 230 -18.34 14.35 -11.14
C ASP A 230 -17.76 14.86 -9.82
N GLU A 231 -18.65 15.10 -8.85
CA GLU A 231 -18.29 15.63 -7.53
C GLU A 231 -17.28 14.75 -6.79
N LEU A 232 -17.39 13.42 -6.90
CA LEU A 232 -16.51 12.51 -6.19
C LEU A 232 -15.09 12.58 -6.75
N VAL A 233 -14.92 12.63 -8.08
CA VAL A 233 -13.60 12.82 -8.70
C VAL A 233 -12.95 14.08 -8.14
N GLN A 234 -13.68 15.20 -8.17
CA GLN A 234 -13.18 16.51 -7.70
C GLN A 234 -12.79 16.50 -6.22
N GLN A 235 -13.56 15.78 -5.42
CA GLN A 235 -13.33 15.69 -3.98
C GLN A 235 -12.12 14.80 -3.65
N LEU A 236 -11.86 13.79 -4.46
CA LEU A 236 -10.70 12.91 -4.33
C LEU A 236 -9.41 13.53 -4.89
N CYS A 237 -9.47 14.57 -5.72
CA CYS A 237 -8.27 15.20 -6.30
C CYS A 237 -7.29 15.64 -5.22
N SER A 238 -6.00 15.38 -5.44
CA SER A 238 -4.94 15.85 -4.55
C SER A 238 -4.33 17.17 -5.04
N SER A 239 -3.72 17.93 -4.12
CA SER A 239 -3.03 19.19 -4.42
C SER A 239 -1.75 19.30 -3.61
N VAL A 240 -0.65 19.69 -4.26
CA VAL A 240 0.65 19.93 -3.61
C VAL A 240 0.52 20.95 -2.47
N LEU A 241 -0.20 22.05 -2.69
CA LEU A 241 -0.41 23.08 -1.68
C LEU A 241 -1.15 22.53 -0.45
N ARG A 242 -2.16 21.70 -0.67
CA ARG A 242 -2.94 21.06 0.40
C ARG A 242 -2.13 20.01 1.14
N ALA A 243 -1.28 19.26 0.42
CA ALA A 243 -0.39 18.27 1.01
C ALA A 243 0.69 18.92 1.89
N GLN A 244 1.32 20.00 1.40
CA GLN A 244 2.26 20.80 2.20
C GLN A 244 1.60 21.40 3.44
N SER A 245 0.33 21.80 3.32
CA SER A 245 -0.47 22.31 4.44
C SER A 245 -1.10 21.20 5.30
N ARG A 246 -0.77 19.92 5.05
CA ARG A 246 -1.26 18.74 5.78
C ARG A 246 -2.79 18.73 5.97
N ARG A 247 -3.51 19.07 4.91
CA ARG A 247 -4.98 19.18 4.95
C ARG A 247 -5.64 17.81 4.90
N VAL A 248 -6.71 17.69 5.67
CA VAL A 248 -7.63 16.55 5.65
C VAL A 248 -9.01 17.06 5.27
N ARG A 249 -9.66 16.33 4.37
CA ARG A 249 -11.05 16.56 3.98
C ARG A 249 -11.91 15.41 4.47
N GLU A 250 -13.08 15.71 5.00
CA GLU A 250 -14.09 14.69 5.21
C GLU A 250 -14.97 14.53 3.97
N LEU A 251 -15.22 13.27 3.61
CA LEU A 251 -16.00 12.87 2.46
C LEU A 251 -17.08 11.89 2.91
N ASP A 252 -18.30 12.04 2.40
CA ASP A 252 -19.32 10.99 2.52
C ASP A 252 -19.41 10.24 1.19
N VAL A 253 -19.16 8.93 1.20
CA VAL A 253 -19.29 8.05 0.03
C VAL A 253 -20.29 6.97 0.38
N ASP A 254 -21.49 7.04 -0.19
CA ASP A 254 -22.58 6.06 0.02
C ASP A 254 -22.91 5.83 1.52
N GLY A 255 -23.02 6.93 2.28
CA GLY A 255 -23.33 6.91 3.72
C GLY A 255 -22.14 6.45 4.57
N HIS A 256 -20.92 6.58 4.04
CA HIS A 256 -19.67 6.28 4.73
C HIS A 256 -18.80 7.52 4.85
N ARG A 257 -18.54 7.96 6.07
CA ARG A 257 -17.58 9.05 6.30
C ARG A 257 -16.15 8.54 6.21
N MET A 258 -15.36 9.21 5.36
CA MET A 258 -13.95 8.95 5.12
C MET A 258 -13.15 10.25 5.27
N SER A 259 -12.00 10.16 5.94
CA SER A 259 -11.01 11.23 6.01
C SER A 259 -10.00 11.08 4.88
N VAL A 260 -10.01 12.02 3.95
CA VAL A 260 -9.10 12.11 2.81
C VAL A 260 -7.93 13.02 3.15
N VAL A 261 -6.78 12.42 3.43
CA VAL A 261 -5.51 13.11 3.61
C VAL A 261 -4.99 13.54 2.24
N GLN A 262 -4.69 14.82 2.08
CA GLN A 262 -4.18 15.35 0.82
C GLN A 262 -2.69 15.04 0.69
N GLY A 263 -2.30 14.29 -0.33
CA GLY A 263 -0.93 13.88 -0.59
C GLY A 263 -0.41 14.31 -1.97
N MET A 264 0.78 13.83 -2.30
CA MET A 264 1.45 14.05 -3.59
C MET A 264 1.76 12.70 -4.23
N HIS A 265 1.73 12.64 -5.56
CA HIS A 265 2.09 11.42 -6.27
C HIS A 265 3.57 11.11 -6.02
N PRO A 266 3.96 9.90 -5.54
CA PRO A 266 5.36 9.58 -5.26
C PRO A 266 6.28 9.80 -6.47
N GLN A 267 5.86 9.38 -7.67
CA GLN A 267 6.63 9.67 -8.89
C GLN A 267 6.91 11.16 -9.10
N TYR A 268 5.99 12.06 -8.72
CA TYR A 268 6.19 13.49 -8.90
C TYR A 268 7.33 14.00 -8.02
N VAL A 269 7.34 13.62 -6.74
CA VAL A 269 8.39 14.07 -5.80
C VAL A 269 9.73 13.38 -6.07
N VAL A 270 9.72 12.10 -6.49
CA VAL A 270 10.96 11.36 -6.79
C VAL A 270 11.62 11.87 -8.07
N GLN A 271 10.84 12.19 -9.12
CA GLN A 271 11.40 12.52 -10.44
C GLN A 271 11.54 14.02 -10.69
N TYR A 272 10.63 14.84 -10.16
CA TYR A 272 10.51 16.25 -10.57
C TYR A 272 10.75 17.22 -9.41
N GLU A 273 10.30 16.91 -8.19
CA GLU A 273 10.44 17.80 -7.03
C GLU A 273 11.00 17.09 -5.77
N PRO A 274 12.28 16.67 -5.77
CA PRO A 274 12.88 15.93 -4.64
C PRO A 274 12.86 16.69 -3.31
N ALA A 275 12.82 18.04 -3.36
CA ALA A 275 12.69 18.87 -2.17
C ALA A 275 11.39 18.62 -1.38
N LEU A 276 10.36 18.05 -2.04
CA LEU A 276 9.07 17.74 -1.43
C LEU A 276 8.98 16.31 -0.88
N GLU A 277 9.97 15.46 -1.16
CA GLU A 277 9.97 14.06 -0.72
C GLU A 277 9.88 13.96 0.81
N GLY A 278 10.66 14.76 1.54
CA GLY A 278 10.65 14.75 3.00
C GLY A 278 9.26 15.05 3.58
N ILE A 279 8.49 15.93 2.93
CA ILE A 279 7.11 16.26 3.33
C ILE A 279 6.20 15.05 3.11
N LEU A 280 6.34 14.35 1.98
CA LEU A 280 5.53 13.18 1.68
C LEU A 280 5.86 12.01 2.62
N VAL A 281 7.14 11.75 2.88
CA VAL A 281 7.58 10.73 3.85
C VAL A 281 7.02 11.04 5.24
N GLU A 282 7.10 12.29 5.68
CA GLU A 282 6.58 12.69 6.98
C GLU A 282 5.06 12.50 7.07
N LEU A 283 4.32 12.87 6.01
CA LEU A 283 2.87 12.68 5.94
C LEU A 283 2.49 11.19 6.01
N PHE A 284 3.14 10.32 5.24
CA PHE A 284 2.93 8.88 5.31
C PHE A 284 3.28 8.33 6.69
N THR A 285 4.43 8.74 7.24
CA THR A 285 4.88 8.30 8.55
C THR A 285 3.89 8.68 9.65
N GLN A 286 3.37 9.91 9.65
CA GLN A 286 2.40 10.35 10.65
C GLN A 286 1.09 9.55 10.59
N VAL A 287 0.60 9.27 9.38
CA VAL A 287 -0.67 8.55 9.19
C VAL A 287 -0.53 7.05 9.47
N PHE A 288 0.56 6.42 9.02
CA PHE A 288 0.72 4.96 9.09
C PHE A 288 1.45 4.45 10.34
N ARG A 289 2.35 5.22 10.97
CA ARG A 289 3.12 4.77 12.15
C ARG A 289 2.24 4.18 13.26
N PRO A 290 1.09 4.77 13.64
CA PRO A 290 0.24 4.19 14.68
C PRO A 290 -0.25 2.77 14.34
N PHE A 291 -0.48 2.48 13.05
CA PHE A 291 -0.94 1.17 12.58
C PHE A 291 0.18 0.15 12.57
N GLY A 292 1.37 0.54 12.10
CA GLY A 292 2.58 -0.28 12.16
C GLY A 292 2.95 -0.68 13.58
N GLU A 293 3.02 0.29 14.50
CA GLU A 293 3.28 0.01 15.91
C GLU A 293 2.23 -0.92 16.53
N TRP A 294 0.97 -0.75 16.15
CA TRP A 294 -0.11 -1.61 16.61
C TRP A 294 0.04 -3.05 16.10
N GLN A 295 0.40 -3.23 14.82
CA GLN A 295 0.61 -4.54 14.20
C GLN A 295 1.81 -5.25 14.83
N SER A 296 2.94 -4.56 14.97
CA SER A 296 4.15 -5.12 15.58
C SER A 296 3.92 -5.55 17.03
N ARG A 297 3.23 -4.73 17.84
CA ARG A 297 2.84 -5.13 19.21
C ARG A 297 1.96 -6.38 19.21
N ARG A 298 1.03 -6.50 18.26
CA ARG A 298 0.15 -7.67 18.13
C ARG A 298 0.92 -8.94 17.74
N VAL A 299 1.82 -8.84 16.78
CA VAL A 299 2.67 -9.96 16.35
C VAL A 299 3.56 -10.40 17.52
N ALA A 300 4.22 -9.47 18.20
CA ALA A 300 5.04 -9.75 19.37
C ALA A 300 4.25 -10.41 20.51
N MET A 301 3.03 -9.93 20.79
CA MET A 301 2.17 -10.52 21.82
C MET A 301 1.72 -11.94 21.45
N LYS A 302 1.35 -12.19 20.19
CA LYS A 302 1.02 -13.54 19.71
C LYS A 302 2.21 -14.48 19.84
N GLN A 303 3.40 -14.02 19.46
CA GLN A 303 4.62 -14.80 19.59
C GLN A 303 4.90 -15.14 21.06
N ALA A 304 4.86 -14.15 21.95
CA ALA A 304 5.09 -14.36 23.39
C ALA A 304 4.06 -15.33 24.01
N LEU A 305 2.79 -15.27 23.59
CA LEU A 305 1.76 -16.23 24.01
C LEU A 305 2.06 -17.63 23.48
N GLY A 306 2.48 -17.75 22.22
CA GLY A 306 2.92 -19.01 21.63
C GLY A 306 4.09 -19.62 22.38
N ASP A 307 5.14 -18.83 22.64
CA ASP A 307 6.33 -19.24 23.36
C ASP A 307 6.00 -19.67 24.80
N ALA A 308 5.15 -18.91 25.50
CA ALA A 308 4.65 -19.30 26.82
C ALA A 308 3.86 -20.62 26.77
N GLY A 309 3.05 -20.83 25.74
CA GLY A 309 2.34 -22.09 25.50
C GLY A 309 3.30 -23.28 25.35
N VAL A 310 4.38 -23.12 24.58
CA VAL A 310 5.41 -24.16 24.41
C VAL A 310 6.08 -24.48 25.74
N VAL A 311 6.44 -23.46 26.53
CA VAL A 311 7.05 -23.66 27.86
C VAL A 311 6.09 -24.40 28.80
N LEU A 312 4.82 -23.99 28.85
CA LEU A 312 3.80 -24.66 29.68
C LEU A 312 3.63 -26.13 29.29
N LEU A 313 3.53 -26.43 27.98
CA LEU A 313 3.46 -27.82 27.51
C LEU A 313 4.69 -28.64 27.90
N GLY A 314 5.89 -28.03 27.85
CA GLY A 314 7.14 -28.65 28.32
C GLY A 314 7.11 -28.98 29.82
N LEU A 315 6.66 -28.03 30.65
CA LEU A 315 6.52 -28.22 32.10
C LEU A 315 5.50 -29.31 32.44
N LEU A 316 4.35 -29.34 31.74
CA LEU A 316 3.34 -30.39 31.90
C LEU A 316 3.92 -31.77 31.54
N GLY A 317 4.73 -31.86 30.48
CA GLY A 317 5.43 -33.09 30.11
C GLY A 317 6.43 -33.57 31.18
N LEU A 318 7.19 -32.65 31.79
CA LEU A 318 8.10 -32.97 32.89
C LEU A 318 7.36 -33.45 34.14
N LEU A 319 6.27 -32.78 34.51
CA LEU A 319 5.44 -33.16 35.65
C LEU A 319 4.84 -34.56 35.46
N GLN A 320 4.31 -34.86 34.28
CA GLN A 320 3.82 -36.21 33.94
C GLN A 320 4.92 -37.27 34.07
N ARG A 321 6.15 -36.97 33.63
CA ARG A 321 7.28 -37.90 33.78
C ARG A 321 7.63 -38.14 35.25
N GLN A 322 7.65 -37.08 36.07
CA GLN A 322 7.91 -37.20 37.50
C GLN A 322 6.85 -38.02 38.23
N ILE A 323 5.56 -37.80 37.91
CA ILE A 323 4.44 -38.60 38.43
C ILE A 323 4.62 -40.09 38.10
N ARG A 324 5.00 -40.42 36.87
CA ARG A 324 5.27 -41.81 36.46
C ARG A 324 6.44 -42.43 37.23
N ILE A 325 7.55 -41.69 37.40
CA ILE A 325 8.72 -42.16 38.15
C ILE A 325 8.34 -42.40 39.61
N TYR A 326 7.63 -41.46 40.24
CA TYR A 326 7.18 -41.62 41.63
C TYR A 326 6.28 -42.83 41.80
N GLY A 327 5.29 -43.01 40.91
CA GLY A 327 4.41 -44.17 40.94
C GLY A 327 5.15 -45.50 40.78
N HIS A 328 6.23 -45.53 40.01
CA HIS A 328 7.08 -46.71 39.87
C HIS A 328 7.89 -47.00 41.14
N LEU A 329 8.53 -45.98 41.74
CA LEU A 329 9.29 -46.12 42.98
C LEU A 329 8.40 -46.57 44.14
N PHE A 330 7.19 -46.02 44.26
CA PHE A 330 6.22 -46.41 45.28
C PHE A 330 5.82 -47.89 45.16
N LYS A 331 5.59 -48.38 43.94
CA LYS A 331 5.29 -49.80 43.67
C LYS A 331 6.47 -50.74 43.99
N GLN A 332 7.71 -50.28 43.81
CA GLN A 332 8.90 -51.08 44.10
C GLN A 332 9.27 -51.09 45.60
N GLY A 333 8.93 -50.05 46.35
CA GLY A 333 9.27 -49.90 47.77
C GLY A 333 8.31 -50.57 48.77
N GLY A 334 7.39 -51.43 48.31
CA GLY A 334 6.50 -52.18 49.20
C GLY A 334 5.42 -51.35 49.92
N GLY A 335 5.11 -50.13 49.45
CA GLY A 335 4.04 -49.30 50.01
C GLY A 335 4.36 -48.61 51.35
N GLU A 336 5.52 -48.87 51.96
CA GLU A 336 5.97 -48.28 53.22
C GLU A 336 6.92 -47.07 53.05
N LEU A 337 7.09 -46.56 51.82
CA LEU A 337 7.77 -45.28 51.64
C LEU A 337 6.86 -44.15 52.18
N GLU A 338 7.18 -43.62 53.36
CA GLU A 338 6.78 -42.27 53.79
C GLU A 338 7.40 -41.25 52.83
N GLY A 339 6.76 -41.11 51.67
CA GLY A 339 7.08 -40.08 50.71
C GLY A 339 6.50 -38.74 51.15
N PRO A 340 7.08 -37.61 50.71
CA PRO A 340 6.59 -36.27 51.04
C PRO A 340 5.18 -35.98 50.47
N VAL A 341 4.62 -36.88 49.65
CA VAL A 341 3.30 -36.73 49.01
C VAL A 341 2.53 -38.06 49.06
N ALA A 342 1.28 -38.04 49.55
CA ALA A 342 0.43 -39.23 49.62
C ALA A 342 0.12 -39.80 48.23
N ALA A 343 0.14 -41.14 48.08
CA ALA A 343 -0.08 -41.82 46.80
C ALA A 343 -1.40 -41.43 46.09
N GLY A 344 -2.48 -41.22 46.85
CA GLY A 344 -3.76 -40.76 46.31
C GLY A 344 -3.72 -39.37 45.66
N HIS A 345 -2.84 -38.48 46.14
CA HIS A 345 -2.66 -37.16 45.53
C HIS A 345 -1.93 -37.24 44.17
N VAL A 346 -1.03 -38.22 44.00
CA VAL A 346 -0.30 -38.42 42.75
C VAL A 346 -1.20 -38.99 41.66
N GLU A 347 -2.14 -39.86 42.03
CA GLU A 347 -3.12 -40.44 41.12
C GLU A 347 -4.15 -39.39 40.64
N GLU A 348 -4.59 -38.51 41.55
CA GLU A 348 -5.47 -37.37 41.24
C GLU A 348 -4.79 -36.35 40.30
N LEU A 349 -3.54 -35.97 40.59
CA LEU A 349 -2.73 -35.12 39.71
C LEU A 349 -2.56 -35.72 38.31
N GLY A 350 -2.39 -37.05 38.23
CA GLY A 350 -2.29 -37.76 36.96
C GLY A 350 -3.56 -37.67 36.10
N LYS A 351 -4.75 -37.71 36.71
CA LYS A 351 -6.03 -37.56 36.02
C LYS A 351 -6.25 -36.13 35.53
N GLN A 352 -6.02 -35.13 36.39
CA GLN A 352 -6.16 -33.72 36.03
C GLN A 352 -5.22 -33.33 34.87
N LEU A 353 -3.99 -33.88 34.86
CA LEU A 353 -3.04 -33.67 33.76
C LEU A 353 -3.43 -34.34 32.44
N ALA A 354 -4.27 -35.37 32.47
CA ALA A 354 -4.78 -36.00 31.26
C ALA A 354 -5.92 -35.14 30.65
N GLU A 355 -6.78 -34.57 31.50
CA GLU A 355 -7.85 -33.64 31.09
C GLU A 355 -7.29 -32.35 30.48
N TRP A 356 -6.15 -31.84 30.97
CA TRP A 356 -5.52 -30.63 30.41
C TRP A 356 -4.83 -30.83 29.05
N ARG A 357 -4.82 -32.06 28.52
CA ARG A 357 -4.23 -32.39 27.21
C ARG A 357 -5.27 -32.53 26.10
N GLU A 358 -6.53 -32.75 26.45
CA GLU A 358 -7.67 -32.72 25.52
C GLU A 358 -8.13 -31.27 25.29
#